data_AF-A0A6G0VJB5-F1
#
_entry.id   AF-A0A6G0VJB5-F1
#
_cell.length_a   1.000
_cell.length_b   1.000
_cell.length_c   1.000
_cell.angle_alpha   90.00
_cell.angle_beta   90.00
_cell.angle_gamma   90.00
#
_symmetry.space_group_name_H-M   'P 1'
#
loop_
_entity.id
_entity.type
_entity.pdbx_description
1 polymer ?
#
loop_
_entity_poly.entity_id
_entity_poly.type
_entity_poly.pdbx_seq_one_letter_code
_entity_poly.pdbx_strand_id
1 'polypeptide(L)'
;WAHLKSVSSVAISLKRLCTTRWSSRNDCLKALNLLYVDILKLLAYISLMGRNKDEKDKASGLQNYFQKFDKSDIDLLKAFELLQTALNKIKEMRDNFNEVFEEAKQISTSWGVEPTFTKIRKRKTTKYFD
;
A
#
# COMPACT_ATOMS: atom_id res chain seq x y z
N TRP A 1 -8.96 -19.52 14.10
CA TRP A 1 -10.01 -18.57 13.68
C TRP A 1 -10.98 -18.23 14.79
N ALA A 2 -11.69 -19.20 15.39
CA ALA A 2 -12.60 -18.94 16.51
C ALA A 2 -11.89 -18.21 17.67
N HIS A 3 -10.68 -18.66 18.05
CA HIS A 3 -9.89 -17.98 19.07
C HIS A 3 -9.42 -16.57 18.71
N LEU A 4 -9.13 -16.29 17.43
CA LEU A 4 -8.73 -14.94 17.02
C LEU A 4 -9.93 -13.98 17.11
N LYS A 5 -11.13 -14.43 16.73
CA LYS A 5 -12.37 -13.65 16.88
C LYS A 5 -12.77 -13.43 18.35
N SER A 6 -12.42 -14.34 19.26
CA SER A 6 -12.70 -14.17 20.70
C SER A 6 -11.69 -13.25 21.40
N VAL A 7 -10.46 -13.14 20.87
CA VAL A 7 -9.37 -12.37 21.49
C VAL A 7 -9.22 -10.97 20.87
N SER A 8 -9.52 -10.82 19.58
CA SER A 8 -9.38 -9.54 18.89
C SER A 8 -10.63 -8.68 19.02
N SER A 9 -10.46 -7.42 19.40
CA SER A 9 -11.52 -6.40 19.38
C SER A 9 -11.81 -5.87 17.97
N VAL A 10 -10.98 -6.21 16.98
CA VAL A 10 -11.08 -5.71 15.61
C VAL A 10 -11.96 -6.65 14.77
N ALA A 11 -13.10 -6.15 14.27
CA ALA A 11 -14.05 -6.90 13.45
C ALA A 11 -13.59 -7.09 11.98
N ILE A 12 -12.36 -7.56 11.78
CA ILE A 12 -11.77 -7.86 10.46
C ILE A 12 -11.37 -9.33 10.39
N SER A 13 -11.52 -9.94 9.21
CA SER A 13 -11.11 -11.34 8.96
C SER A 13 -9.98 -11.38 7.94
N LEU A 14 -8.93 -12.20 8.17
CA LEU A 14 -7.95 -12.45 7.11
C LEU A 14 -8.60 -13.31 6.04
N LYS A 15 -8.60 -12.81 4.82
CA LYS A 15 -9.06 -13.54 3.64
C LYS A 15 -7.87 -14.25 3.00
N ARG A 16 -8.14 -15.34 2.28
CA ARG A 16 -7.12 -16.00 1.46
C ARG A 16 -6.59 -15.01 0.42
N LEU A 17 -5.29 -15.04 0.17
CA LEU A 17 -4.65 -14.25 -0.88
C LEU A 17 -5.22 -14.61 -2.26
N CYS A 18 -5.59 -13.59 -3.03
CA CYS A 18 -5.93 -13.73 -4.44
C CYS A 18 -4.71 -13.39 -5.30
N THR A 19 -4.34 -14.28 -6.23
CA THR A 19 -3.16 -14.10 -7.09
C THR A 19 -3.37 -13.06 -8.18
N THR A 20 -4.60 -12.79 -8.62
CA THR A 20 -4.87 -11.94 -9.79
C THR A 20 -5.49 -10.58 -9.46
N ARG A 21 -6.06 -10.40 -8.26
CA ARG A 21 -6.73 -9.14 -7.87
C ARG A 21 -5.93 -8.37 -6.83
N TRP A 22 -5.23 -7.34 -7.27
CA TRP A 22 -4.35 -6.52 -6.43
C TRP A 22 -5.05 -5.88 -5.22
N SER A 23 -6.28 -5.40 -5.38
CA SER A 23 -7.06 -4.85 -4.26
C SER A 23 -7.29 -5.87 -3.15
N SER A 24 -7.56 -7.13 -3.50
CA SER A 24 -7.70 -8.21 -2.51
C SER A 24 -6.40 -8.50 -1.76
N ARG A 25 -5.23 -8.31 -2.39
CA ARG A 25 -3.94 -8.43 -1.71
C ARG A 25 -3.73 -7.29 -0.71
N ASN A 26 -4.02 -6.06 -1.14
CA ASN A 26 -3.97 -4.88 -0.27
C ASN A 26 -4.90 -5.03 0.95
N ASP A 27 -6.13 -5.50 0.76
CA ASP A 27 -7.07 -5.72 1.86
C ASP A 27 -6.58 -6.80 2.84
N CYS A 28 -5.97 -7.87 2.32
CA CYS A 28 -5.35 -8.92 3.14
C CYS A 28 -4.18 -8.37 3.97
N LEU A 29 -3.31 -7.54 3.38
CA LEU A 29 -2.19 -6.93 4.10
C LEU A 29 -2.66 -5.94 5.17
N LYS A 30 -3.67 -5.11 4.86
CA LYS A 30 -4.30 -4.23 5.86
C LYS A 30 -4.89 -5.00 7.03
N ALA A 31 -5.62 -6.08 6.75
CA ALA A 31 -6.17 -6.95 7.78
C ALA A 31 -5.08 -7.62 8.62
N LEU A 32 -3.98 -8.06 8.00
CA LEU A 32 -2.83 -8.65 8.69
C LEU A 32 -2.16 -7.65 9.61
N ASN A 33 -1.94 -6.42 9.14
CA ASN A 33 -1.33 -5.35 9.93
C ASN A 33 -2.18 -5.01 11.17
N LEU A 34 -3.50 -4.88 11.00
CA LEU A 34 -4.40 -4.57 12.11
C LEU A 34 -4.51 -5.69 13.15
N LEU A 35 -4.45 -6.96 12.72
CA LEU A 35 -4.53 -8.14 13.59
C LEU A 35 -3.16 -8.60 14.09
N TYR A 36 -2.09 -7.91 13.73
CA TYR A 36 -0.72 -8.39 13.87
C TYR A 36 -0.37 -8.76 15.33
N VAL A 37 -0.67 -7.84 16.26
CA VAL A 37 -0.44 -8.03 17.70
C VAL A 37 -1.26 -9.20 18.25
N ASP A 38 -2.51 -9.33 17.82
CA ASP A 38 -3.40 -10.40 18.28
C ASP A 38 -2.96 -11.77 17.75
N ILE A 39 -2.45 -11.82 16.51
CA ILE A 39 -1.87 -13.03 15.91
C ILE A 39 -0.62 -13.45 16.69
N LEU A 40 0.26 -12.52 17.04
CA LEU A 40 1.44 -12.83 17.86
C LEU A 40 1.05 -13.37 19.25
N LYS A 41 0.09 -12.73 19.93
CA LYS A 41 -0.43 -13.21 21.23
C LYS A 41 -1.03 -14.60 21.12
N LEU A 42 -1.81 -14.85 20.07
CA LEU A 42 -2.43 -16.15 19.82
C LEU A 42 -1.38 -17.24 19.54
N LEU A 43 -0.36 -16.95 18.73
CA LEU A 43 0.72 -17.88 18.45
C LEU A 43 1.53 -18.19 19.72
N ALA A 44 1.82 -17.19 20.55
CA ALA A 44 2.46 -17.39 21.85
C ALA A 44 1.60 -18.27 22.79
N TYR A 45 0.29 -18.00 22.84
CA TYR A 45 -0.65 -18.81 23.62
C TYR A 45 -0.66 -20.27 23.17
N ILE A 46 -0.75 -20.53 21.86
CA ILE A 46 -0.73 -21.90 21.31
C ILE A 46 0.63 -22.56 21.55
N SER A 47 1.73 -21.81 21.44
CA SER A 47 3.07 -22.33 21.71
C SER A 47 3.23 -22.78 23.17
N LEU A 48 2.58 -22.11 24.13
CA LEU A 48 2.63 -22.45 25.56
C LEU A 48 1.62 -23.54 25.92
N MET A 49 0.36 -23.38 25.49
CA MET A 49 -0.81 -24.14 25.95
C MET A 49 -1.32 -25.17 24.92
N GLY A 50 -0.65 -25.31 23.78
CA GLY A 50 -1.02 -26.27 22.73
C GLY A 50 -1.05 -27.71 23.24
N ARG A 51 -1.99 -28.51 22.71
CA ARG A 51 -2.24 -29.87 23.20
C ARG A 51 -1.23 -30.88 22.68
N ASN A 52 -0.70 -30.67 21.47
CA ASN A 52 0.27 -31.56 20.84
C ASN A 52 1.59 -30.82 20.57
N LYS A 53 2.69 -31.57 20.48
CA LYS A 53 4.02 -31.00 20.28
C LYS A 53 4.15 -30.31 18.91
N ASP A 54 3.61 -30.93 17.85
CA ASP A 54 3.70 -30.41 16.49
C ASP A 54 3.04 -29.03 16.31
N GLU A 55 1.90 -28.80 16.97
CA GLU A 55 1.18 -27.53 16.96
C GLU A 55 1.96 -26.47 17.73
N LYS A 56 2.53 -26.82 18.88
CA LYS A 56 3.39 -25.92 19.65
C LYS A 56 4.63 -25.52 18.85
N ASP A 57 5.25 -26.47 18.18
CA ASP A 57 6.45 -26.25 17.35
C ASP A 57 6.12 -25.39 16.11
N LYS A 58 5.00 -25.67 15.43
CA LYS A 58 4.51 -24.83 14.31
C LYS A 58 4.17 -23.42 14.77
N ALA A 59 3.48 -23.27 15.90
CA ALA A 59 3.13 -21.96 16.44
C ALA A 59 4.37 -21.16 16.83
N SER A 60 5.34 -21.81 17.49
CA SER A 60 6.65 -21.21 17.83
C SER A 60 7.42 -20.79 16.58
N GLY A 61 7.48 -21.65 15.56
CA GLY A 61 8.12 -21.35 14.28
C GLY A 61 7.51 -20.14 13.59
N LEU A 62 6.17 -20.08 13.52
CA LEU A 62 5.46 -18.93 12.96
C LEU A 62 5.70 -17.66 13.79
N GLN A 63 5.62 -17.74 15.12
CA GLN A 63 5.87 -16.61 16.00
C GLN A 63 7.26 -16.00 15.75
N ASN A 64 8.29 -16.85 15.69
CA ASN A 64 9.65 -16.41 15.38
C ASN A 64 9.77 -15.79 13.98
N TYR A 65 9.03 -16.30 13.00
CA TYR A 65 9.00 -15.73 11.66
C TYR A 65 8.37 -14.33 11.64
N PHE A 66 7.22 -14.16 12.28
CA PHE A 66 6.55 -12.86 12.41
C PHE A 66 7.44 -11.87 13.17
N GLN A 67 8.02 -12.26 14.31
CA GLN A 67 8.94 -11.40 15.06
C GLN A 67 10.22 -11.01 14.28
N LYS A 68 10.68 -11.84 13.33
CA LYS A 68 11.76 -11.46 12.41
C LYS A 68 11.30 -10.39 11.41
N PHE A 69 10.04 -10.48 10.95
CA PHE A 69 9.42 -9.48 10.07
C PHE A 69 9.25 -8.12 10.76
N ASP A 70 8.92 -8.10 12.06
CA ASP A 70 8.92 -6.84 12.85
C ASP A 70 10.29 -6.16 12.91
N LYS A 71 11.35 -6.96 12.87
CA LYS A 71 12.74 -6.49 12.96
C LYS A 71 13.36 -6.18 11.60
N SER A 72 12.76 -6.64 10.50
CA SER A 72 13.09 -6.10 9.18
C SER A 72 12.46 -4.73 9.07
N ASP A 73 13.15 -3.77 9.69
CA ASP A 73 12.92 -2.34 9.78
C ASP A 73 13.07 -1.65 8.41
N ILE A 74 12.61 -2.32 7.35
CA ILE A 74 12.81 -1.92 5.97
C ILE A 74 11.58 -1.14 5.55
N ASP A 75 11.71 0.18 5.65
CA ASP A 75 11.35 1.14 4.60
C ASP A 75 9.91 1.12 4.09
N LEU A 76 9.01 0.33 4.69
CA LEU A 76 7.64 0.15 4.22
C LEU A 76 6.76 1.30 4.69
N LEU A 77 6.94 1.70 5.96
CA LEU A 77 6.30 2.89 6.52
C LEU A 77 6.78 4.14 5.77
N LYS A 78 8.10 4.24 5.55
CA LYS A 78 8.72 5.34 4.81
C LYS A 78 8.31 5.36 3.34
N ALA A 79 8.25 4.21 2.67
CA ALA A 79 7.71 4.10 1.32
C ALA A 79 6.22 4.48 1.26
N PHE A 80 5.42 4.08 2.26
CA PHE A 80 4.03 4.49 2.36
C PHE A 80 3.89 6.01 2.54
N GLU A 81 4.69 6.61 3.42
CA GLU A 81 4.73 8.06 3.63
C GLU A 81 5.16 8.80 2.36
N LEU A 82 6.16 8.30 1.64
CA LEU A 82 6.61 8.85 0.35
C LEU A 82 5.51 8.75 -0.72
N LEU A 83 4.82 7.61 -0.80
CA LEU A 83 3.70 7.42 -1.72
C LEU A 83 2.54 8.36 -1.39
N GLN A 84 2.22 8.51 -0.10
CA GLN A 84 1.16 9.41 0.35
C GLN A 84 1.51 10.87 0.05
N THR A 85 2.77 11.26 0.28
CA THR A 85 3.29 12.59 -0.03
C THR A 85 3.23 12.86 -1.53
N ALA A 86 3.68 11.90 -2.36
CA ALA A 86 3.61 12.01 -3.81
C ALA A 86 2.15 12.12 -4.30
N LEU A 87 1.24 11.34 -3.72
CA LEU A 87 -0.18 11.39 -4.07
C LEU A 87 -0.79 12.75 -3.74
N ASN A 88 -0.50 13.28 -2.55
CA ASN A 88 -0.96 14.60 -2.13
C ASN A 88 -0.41 15.70 -3.05
N LYS A 89 0.88 15.63 -3.41
CA LYS A 89 1.52 16.60 -4.30
C LYS A 89 0.96 16.55 -5.71
N ILE A 90 0.71 15.35 -6.26
CA ILE A 90 0.04 15.19 -7.57
C ILE A 90 -1.37 15.78 -7.52
N LYS A 91 -2.09 15.56 -6.42
CA LYS A 91 -3.44 16.12 -6.23
C LYS A 91 -3.39 17.64 -6.22
N GLU A 92 -2.51 18.24 -5.43
CA GLU A 92 -2.30 19.69 -5.38
C GLU A 92 -1.94 20.26 -6.75
N MET A 93 -0.97 19.66 -7.46
CA MET A 93 -0.60 20.09 -8.82
C MET A 93 -1.77 19.99 -9.81
N ARG A 94 -2.65 19.01 -9.62
CA ARG A 94 -3.84 18.84 -10.47
C ARG A 94 -4.92 19.86 -10.14
N ASP A 95 -5.14 20.13 -8.86
CA ASP A 95 -6.14 21.09 -8.40
C ASP A 95 -5.73 22.52 -8.81
N ASN A 96 -4.44 22.84 -8.71
CA ASN A 96 -3.88 24.15 -9.09
C ASN A 96 -3.54 24.26 -10.59
N PHE A 97 -3.77 23.21 -11.39
CA PHE A 97 -3.35 23.17 -12.79
C PHE A 97 -3.93 24.32 -13.62
N ASN A 98 -5.23 24.59 -13.46
CA ASN A 98 -5.92 25.60 -14.28
C ASN A 98 -5.41 27.02 -13.98
N GLU A 99 -5.11 27.32 -12.72
CA GLU A 99 -4.59 28.62 -12.30
C GLU A 99 -3.22 28.87 -12.93
N VAL A 100 -2.28 27.94 -12.74
CA VAL A 100 -0.93 28.00 -13.34
C VAL A 100 -1.01 28.07 -14.88
N PHE A 101 -1.97 27.35 -15.48
CA PHE A 101 -2.18 27.36 -16.92
C PHE A 101 -2.64 28.74 -17.44
N GLU A 102 -3.62 29.37 -16.78
CA GLU A 102 -4.11 30.69 -17.19
C GLU A 102 -3.06 31.78 -16.95
N GLU A 103 -2.29 31.72 -15.85
CA GLU A 103 -1.16 32.63 -15.62
C GLU A 103 -0.12 32.54 -16.76
N ALA A 104 0.30 31.33 -17.11
CA ALA A 104 1.26 31.11 -18.18
C ALA A 104 0.73 31.64 -19.53
N LYS A 105 -0.57 31.46 -19.80
CA LYS A 105 -1.24 31.96 -21.00
C LYS A 105 -1.24 33.49 -21.05
N GLN A 106 -1.53 34.16 -19.93
CA GLN A 106 -1.48 35.62 -19.83
C GLN A 106 -0.06 36.15 -20.09
N ILE A 107 0.97 35.52 -19.50
CA ILE A 107 2.38 35.90 -19.72
C ILE A 107 2.74 35.76 -21.21
N SER A 108 2.42 34.63 -21.84
CA SER A 108 2.67 34.41 -23.27
C SER A 108 2.04 35.52 -24.13
N THR A 109 0.79 35.88 -23.81
CA THR A 109 0.05 36.93 -24.53
C THR A 109 0.71 38.30 -24.35
N SER A 110 1.18 38.62 -23.13
CA SER A 110 1.89 39.88 -22.86
C SER A 110 3.22 40.01 -23.61
N TRP A 111 3.83 38.88 -23.97
CA TRP A 111 5.04 38.83 -24.80
C TRP A 111 4.73 38.79 -26.30
N GLY A 112 3.46 38.95 -26.70
CA GLY A 112 3.03 38.94 -28.09
C GLY A 112 3.01 37.54 -28.73
N VAL A 113 3.07 36.47 -27.93
CA VAL A 113 3.01 35.08 -28.40
C VAL A 113 1.63 34.52 -28.11
N GLU A 114 0.85 34.21 -29.14
CA GLU A 114 -0.40 33.46 -28.95
C GLU A 114 -0.12 31.97 -28.67
N PRO A 115 -0.54 31.45 -27.51
CA PRO A 115 -0.29 30.05 -27.17
C PRO A 115 -1.31 29.14 -27.88
N THR A 116 -0.85 28.36 -28.86
CA THR A 116 -1.65 27.33 -29.53
C THR A 116 -1.49 25.98 -28.86
N PHE A 117 -2.58 25.42 -28.31
CA PHE A 117 -2.58 24.08 -27.71
C PHE A 117 -3.38 23.10 -28.56
N THR A 118 -2.74 21.98 -28.94
CA THR A 118 -3.44 20.88 -29.61
C THR A 118 -4.18 20.04 -28.58
N LYS A 119 -5.51 19.90 -28.72
CA LYS A 119 -6.34 19.05 -27.85
C LYS A 119 -6.06 17.54 -28.02
N ILE A 120 -5.27 17.16 -29.02
CA ILE A 120 -5.01 15.78 -29.39
C ILE A 120 -3.61 15.41 -28.96
N ARG A 121 -3.50 14.37 -28.11
CA ARG A 121 -2.21 13.76 -27.77
C ARG A 121 -1.57 13.21 -29.05
N LYS A 122 -0.45 13.80 -29.49
CA LYS A 122 0.36 13.25 -30.58
C LYS A 122 0.90 11.89 -30.18
N ARG A 123 0.45 10.82 -30.84
CA ARG A 123 0.98 9.46 -30.62
C ARG A 123 2.42 9.43 -31.15
N LYS A 124 3.36 9.03 -30.30
CA LYS A 124 4.71 8.68 -30.75
C LYS A 124 4.67 7.22 -31.21
N THR A 125 4.84 6.99 -32.50
CA THR A 125 5.06 5.63 -33.02
C THR A 125 6.49 5.22 -32.68
N THR A 126 6.67 4.04 -32.09
CA THR A 126 7.99 3.44 -31.91
C THR A 126 8.59 3.18 -33.29
N LYS A 127 9.60 3.95 -33.69
CA LYS A 127 10.46 3.57 -34.80
C LYS A 127 11.38 2.48 -34.27
N TYR A 128 11.13 1.24 -34.67
CA TYR A 128 12.19 0.24 -34.61
C TYR A 128 13.27 0.73 -35.58
N PHE A 129 14.52 0.82 -35.10
CA PHE A 129 15.64 1.07 -35.98
C PHE A 129 15.81 -0.21 -36.83
N ASP A 130 15.74 -0.07 -38.16
CA ASP A 130 16.14 -1.15 -39.09
C ASP A 130 17.62 -1.48 -38.92
#